data_AF-L8H2I6-F1
#
_entry.id   AF-L8H2I6-F1
#
_cell.length_a   1.000
_cell.length_b   1.000
_cell.length_c   1.000
_cell.angle_alpha   90.00
_cell.angle_beta   90.00
_cell.angle_gamma   90.00
#
_symmetry.space_group_name_H-M   'P 1'
#
loop_
_entity.id
_entity.type
_entity.pdbx_description
1 polymer ?
#
loop_
_entity_poly.entity_id
_entity_poly.type
_entity_poly.pdbx_seq_one_letter_code
_entity_poly.pdbx_strand_id
1 'polypeptide(L)'
;MKEKLGGCGSKIWDGVVCKPFRPCFEKAWRFSKLFVPCRGDDYTLLAEDKKWRVDKLGPVSWAEIFCKGLGIGVGIASVSIYEQHLDRPYLFFGEKVAQMVFLGMVAVYYTLLNLQKIAEREIFNIGFNVLMIISHWCLFMILFTSVDPGAFVFCFCFLMTMGEMVHAMYLGVYWKTRREAWFPHPLLLLFSAFLILWYLVIISLQVVIYLTNYGEEL
;
A
#
# COMPACT_ATOMS: atom_id res chain seq x y z
N MET A 1 64.13 -4.68 -11.61
CA MET A 1 63.07 -4.11 -12.45
C MET A 1 62.93 -4.93 -13.72
N LYS A 2 61.85 -5.72 -13.81
CA LYS A 2 61.26 -6.25 -15.03
C LYS A 2 60.04 -7.07 -14.59
N GLU A 3 58.86 -6.60 -14.97
CA GLU A 3 57.61 -7.34 -14.87
C GLU A 3 57.78 -8.71 -15.53
N LYS A 4 57.33 -9.76 -14.84
CA LYS A 4 56.99 -11.02 -15.48
C LYS A 4 55.59 -11.42 -15.06
N LEU A 5 54.71 -11.32 -16.07
CA LEU A 5 53.53 -12.14 -16.25
C LEU A 5 53.75 -13.56 -15.71
N GLY A 6 52.94 -13.94 -14.74
CA GLY A 6 52.75 -15.31 -14.28
C GLY A 6 51.38 -15.35 -13.61
N GLY A 7 50.48 -16.24 -13.92
CA GLY A 7 50.51 -17.43 -14.76
C GLY A 7 49.22 -18.14 -14.37
N CYS A 8 48.37 -18.44 -15.35
CA CYS A 8 47.13 -19.17 -15.12
C CYS A 8 47.50 -20.59 -14.69
N GLY A 9 47.47 -20.87 -13.39
CA GLY A 9 47.68 -22.18 -12.78
C GLY A 9 46.34 -22.77 -12.37
N SER A 10 45.87 -23.73 -13.15
CA SER A 10 44.57 -24.40 -13.08
C SER A 10 44.32 -25.19 -11.78
N LYS A 11 43.02 -25.39 -11.48
CA LYS A 11 42.36 -26.47 -10.69
C LYS A 11 42.04 -26.06 -9.24
N ILE A 12 40.80 -26.11 -8.72
CA ILE A 12 39.64 -26.95 -9.05
C ILE A 12 38.43 -26.48 -8.16
N TRP A 13 37.20 -26.60 -8.67
CA TRP A 13 35.84 -26.47 -8.06
C TRP A 13 35.26 -25.07 -7.70
N ASP A 14 34.16 -24.78 -8.39
CA ASP A 14 32.93 -24.07 -8.00
C ASP A 14 32.97 -22.58 -7.63
N GLY A 15 32.60 -21.76 -8.63
CA GLY A 15 31.47 -20.83 -8.52
C GLY A 15 31.67 -19.55 -7.71
N VAL A 16 31.56 -18.42 -8.42
CA VAL A 16 31.43 -17.04 -7.91
C VAL A 16 32.76 -16.34 -7.59
N VAL A 17 33.30 -15.67 -8.62
CA VAL A 17 34.34 -14.66 -8.50
C VAL A 17 33.77 -13.46 -7.74
N CYS A 18 34.11 -13.32 -6.46
CA CYS A 18 34.01 -12.06 -5.73
C CYS A 18 34.90 -11.01 -6.42
N LYS A 19 34.30 -9.99 -7.05
CA LYS A 19 35.04 -8.76 -7.41
C LYS A 19 35.16 -7.86 -6.18
N PRO A 20 36.35 -7.27 -5.93
CA PRO A 20 36.59 -6.46 -4.75
C PRO A 20 36.02 -5.04 -4.90
N PHE A 21 35.59 -4.51 -3.76
CA PHE A 21 35.41 -3.10 -3.44
C PHE A 21 36.25 -2.12 -4.29
N ARG A 22 35.60 -1.10 -4.88
CA ARG A 22 36.22 0.22 -5.06
C ARG A 22 35.36 1.26 -4.34
N PRO A 23 35.91 2.06 -3.41
CA PRO A 23 35.22 3.20 -2.84
C PRO A 23 35.37 4.44 -3.73
N CYS A 24 34.25 5.15 -3.89
CA CYS A 24 34.05 6.61 -3.81
C CYS A 24 34.99 7.64 -4.49
N PHE A 25 34.32 8.72 -4.91
CA PHE A 25 34.79 10.11 -5.00
C PHE A 25 35.64 10.51 -6.21
N GLU A 26 35.00 11.21 -7.17
CA GLU A 26 35.52 12.52 -7.59
C GLU A 26 34.45 13.41 -8.22
N LYS A 27 34.61 14.70 -7.97
CA LYS A 27 33.68 15.81 -8.19
C LYS A 27 33.29 16.00 -9.65
N ALA A 28 32.00 16.21 -9.91
CA ALA A 28 31.54 17.16 -10.94
C ALA A 28 30.09 17.58 -10.64
N TRP A 29 29.96 18.77 -10.07
CA TRP A 29 28.74 19.56 -10.10
C TRP A 29 28.31 19.78 -11.55
N ARG A 30 27.20 19.17 -11.98
CA ARG A 30 26.38 19.68 -13.09
C ARG A 30 24.94 19.17 -12.96
N PHE A 31 24.03 20.14 -13.06
CA PHE A 31 22.58 20.11 -12.87
C PHE A 31 21.80 19.18 -13.83
N SER A 32 22.04 17.87 -13.84
CA SER A 32 21.27 16.93 -14.71
C SER A 32 20.83 15.60 -14.09
N LYS A 33 20.93 15.42 -12.77
CA LYS A 33 20.47 14.18 -12.09
C LYS A 33 19.03 14.26 -11.56
N LEU A 34 18.09 14.76 -12.37
CA LEU A 34 16.65 14.60 -12.05
C LEU A 34 16.03 13.36 -12.72
N PHE A 35 16.66 12.80 -13.76
CA PHE A 35 16.10 11.69 -14.54
C PHE A 35 17.18 10.82 -15.19
N VAL A 36 18.03 10.18 -14.38
CA VAL A 36 18.82 9.04 -14.87
C VAL A 36 18.55 7.86 -13.95
N PRO A 37 17.53 7.02 -14.26
CA PRO A 37 17.49 5.69 -13.68
C PRO A 37 18.76 4.97 -14.16
N CYS A 38 19.46 4.31 -13.26
CA CYS A 38 20.40 3.27 -13.65
C CYS A 38 19.59 2.18 -14.39
N ARG A 39 19.50 2.34 -15.70
CA ARG A 39 19.24 1.30 -16.72
C ARG A 39 20.16 0.12 -16.41
N GLY A 40 19.75 -1.14 -16.38
CA GLY A 40 18.49 -1.86 -16.47
C GLY A 40 18.85 -3.29 -16.04
N ASP A 41 17.86 -4.17 -15.89
CA ASP A 41 18.06 -5.64 -15.80
C ASP A 41 18.31 -6.29 -14.42
N ASP A 42 18.19 -5.59 -13.27
CA ASP A 42 18.38 -6.19 -11.93
C ASP A 42 17.10 -6.38 -11.09
N TYR A 43 15.94 -5.88 -11.51
CA TYR A 43 14.70 -6.04 -10.74
C TYR A 43 14.07 -7.43 -10.87
N THR A 44 14.34 -8.15 -11.95
CA THR A 44 13.90 -9.54 -12.16
C THR A 44 14.79 -10.54 -11.41
N LEU A 45 16.11 -10.32 -11.38
CA LEU A 45 17.07 -11.23 -10.72
C LEU A 45 17.01 -11.19 -9.19
N LEU A 46 16.64 -10.07 -8.57
CA LEU A 46 16.47 -10.00 -7.10
C LEU A 46 15.18 -10.64 -6.59
N ALA A 47 14.19 -10.87 -7.46
CA ALA A 47 12.95 -11.53 -7.10
C ALA A 47 13.11 -13.06 -7.04
N GLU A 48 13.94 -13.65 -7.91
CA GLU A 48 14.08 -15.11 -7.99
C GLU A 48 14.74 -15.71 -6.74
N ASP A 49 15.74 -15.05 -6.14
CA ASP A 49 16.48 -15.55 -4.98
C ASP A 49 15.89 -15.18 -3.61
N LYS A 50 14.78 -14.44 -3.58
CA LYS A 50 14.17 -14.01 -2.30
C LYS A 50 13.43 -15.19 -1.65
N LYS A 51 13.96 -15.73 -0.56
CA LYS A 51 13.29 -16.79 0.22
C LYS A 51 12.00 -16.27 0.88
N TRP A 52 10.98 -17.12 0.94
CA TRP A 52 9.77 -16.86 1.71
C TRP A 52 10.14 -16.60 3.17
N ARG A 53 9.71 -15.45 3.69
CA ARG A 53 10.03 -15.01 5.05
C ARG A 53 8.79 -14.64 5.84
N VAL A 54 8.89 -14.81 7.15
CA VAL A 54 7.99 -14.21 8.14
C VAL A 54 8.81 -13.15 8.88
N ASP A 55 8.56 -11.89 8.58
CA ASP A 55 9.26 -10.77 9.23
C ASP A 55 8.82 -10.66 10.71
N LYS A 56 9.79 -10.32 11.58
CA LYS A 56 9.47 -9.98 12.98
C LYS A 56 8.82 -8.60 13.00
N LEU A 57 7.55 -8.55 13.39
CA LEU A 57 6.76 -7.33 13.47
C LEU A 57 7.19 -6.48 14.68
N GLY A 58 7.59 -5.23 14.42
CA GLY A 58 7.83 -4.24 15.47
C GLY A 58 6.53 -3.72 16.09
N PRO A 59 6.59 -3.03 17.25
CA PRO A 59 5.40 -2.52 17.93
C PRO A 59 4.59 -1.55 17.07
N VAL A 60 5.25 -0.73 16.23
CA VAL A 60 4.57 0.18 15.30
C VAL A 60 3.82 -0.58 14.19
N SER A 61 4.40 -1.68 13.70
CA SER A 61 3.74 -2.54 12.71
C SER A 61 2.52 -3.24 13.30
N TRP A 62 2.54 -3.60 14.58
CA TRP A 62 1.37 -4.13 15.28
C TRP A 62 0.24 -3.10 15.40
N ALA A 63 0.57 -1.83 15.69
CA ALA A 63 -0.42 -0.76 15.71
C ALA A 63 -1.08 -0.56 14.34
N GLU A 64 -0.31 -0.62 13.25
CA GLU A 64 -0.85 -0.57 11.89
C GLU A 64 -1.83 -1.73 11.63
N ILE A 65 -1.38 -2.97 11.92
CA ILE A 65 -2.20 -4.18 11.75
C ILE A 65 -3.48 -4.10 12.57
N PHE A 66 -3.40 -3.57 13.79
CA PHE A 66 -4.56 -3.42 14.67
C PHE A 66 -5.58 -2.44 14.09
N CYS A 67 -5.16 -1.23 13.71
CA CYS A 67 -6.05 -0.23 13.11
C CYS A 67 -6.68 -0.73 11.80
N LYS A 68 -5.86 -1.24 10.88
CA LYS A 68 -6.34 -1.78 9.61
C LYS A 68 -7.15 -3.07 9.80
N GLY A 69 -6.84 -3.88 10.81
CA GLY A 69 -7.57 -5.08 11.17
C GLY A 69 -8.98 -4.79 11.69
N LEU A 70 -9.14 -3.77 12.52
CA LEU A 70 -10.46 -3.27 12.92
C LEU A 70 -11.22 -2.72 11.70
N GLY A 71 -10.55 -1.96 10.83
CA GLY A 71 -11.13 -1.49 9.56
C GLY A 71 -11.62 -2.65 8.70
N ILE A 72 -10.81 -3.70 8.54
CA ILE A 72 -11.19 -4.94 7.84
C ILE A 72 -12.46 -5.52 8.43
N GLY A 73 -12.52 -5.64 9.75
CA GLY A 73 -13.68 -6.12 10.49
C GLY A 73 -14.94 -5.30 10.20
N VAL A 74 -14.84 -3.97 10.21
CA VAL A 74 -15.95 -3.05 9.91
C VAL A 74 -16.45 -3.22 8.47
N GLY A 75 -15.54 -3.29 7.48
CA GLY A 75 -15.95 -3.45 6.08
C GLY A 75 -16.49 -4.85 5.74
N ILE A 76 -16.14 -5.88 6.51
CA ILE A 76 -16.81 -7.19 6.39
C ILE A 76 -18.16 -7.16 7.12
N ALA A 77 -18.22 -6.55 8.31
CA ALA A 77 -19.44 -6.41 9.09
C ALA A 77 -20.50 -5.57 8.36
N SER A 78 -20.11 -4.65 7.48
CA SER A 78 -21.07 -3.89 6.67
C SER A 78 -21.92 -4.77 5.75
N VAL A 79 -21.52 -6.01 5.46
CA VAL A 79 -22.36 -6.97 4.71
C VAL A 79 -23.65 -7.31 5.48
N SER A 80 -23.67 -7.15 6.81
CA SER A 80 -24.87 -7.40 7.62
C SER A 80 -26.03 -6.46 7.34
N ILE A 81 -25.78 -5.26 6.79
CA ILE A 81 -26.80 -4.28 6.41
C ILE A 81 -27.14 -4.35 4.92
N TYR A 82 -26.84 -5.47 4.27
CA TYR A 82 -27.18 -5.69 2.87
C TYR A 82 -28.70 -5.79 2.71
N GLU A 83 -29.31 -4.76 2.16
CA GLU A 83 -30.72 -4.74 1.77
C GLU A 83 -30.85 -4.89 0.25
N GLN A 84 -31.52 -5.97 -0.18
CA GLN A 84 -31.85 -6.21 -1.58
C GLN A 84 -33.24 -5.62 -1.88
N HIS A 85 -33.39 -4.29 -1.78
CA HIS A 85 -34.64 -3.63 -2.13
C HIS A 85 -34.63 -3.22 -3.61
N LEU A 86 -35.26 -4.05 -4.45
CA LEU A 86 -35.49 -3.79 -5.88
C LEU A 86 -36.53 -2.68 -6.14
N ASP A 87 -37.28 -2.24 -5.12
CA ASP A 87 -38.50 -1.44 -5.30
C ASP A 87 -38.39 0.04 -4.92
N ARG A 88 -37.22 0.51 -4.44
CA ARG A 88 -37.00 1.96 -4.26
C ARG A 88 -36.16 2.49 -5.42
N PRO A 89 -36.59 3.55 -6.14
CA PRO A 89 -35.73 4.20 -7.12
C PRO A 89 -34.48 4.69 -6.38
N TYR A 90 -33.33 4.13 -6.74
CA TYR A 90 -32.03 4.55 -6.20
C TYR A 90 -31.86 6.04 -6.47
N LEU A 91 -32.11 6.88 -5.47
CA LEU A 91 -31.76 8.30 -5.52
C LEU A 91 -30.24 8.37 -5.39
N PHE A 92 -29.56 8.29 -6.52
CA PHE A 92 -28.14 8.56 -6.65
C PHE A 92 -27.93 10.07 -6.48
N PHE A 93 -27.84 10.51 -5.22
CA PHE A 93 -27.35 11.84 -4.89
C PHE A 93 -25.89 11.98 -5.36
N GLY A 94 -25.53 13.16 -5.86
CA GLY A 94 -24.19 13.40 -6.45
C GLY A 94 -23.05 13.09 -5.48
N GLU A 95 -23.27 13.32 -4.19
CA GLU A 95 -22.35 13.06 -3.09
C GLU A 95 -22.11 11.56 -2.90
N LYS A 96 -23.18 10.75 -2.96
CA LYS A 96 -23.09 9.29 -2.85
C LYS A 96 -22.34 8.69 -4.04
N VAL A 97 -22.59 9.20 -5.26
CA VAL A 97 -21.84 8.81 -6.46
C VAL A 97 -20.36 9.19 -6.34
N ALA A 98 -20.05 10.38 -5.84
CA ALA A 98 -18.67 10.79 -5.60
C ALA A 98 -17.97 9.84 -4.61
N GLN A 99 -18.62 9.48 -3.50
CA GLN A 99 -18.07 8.50 -2.56
C GLN A 99 -17.79 7.13 -3.20
N MET A 100 -18.69 6.64 -4.05
CA MET A 100 -18.48 5.38 -4.78
C MET A 100 -17.23 5.46 -5.66
N VAL A 101 -17.07 6.56 -6.39
CA VAL A 101 -15.92 6.76 -7.28
C VAL A 101 -14.61 6.80 -6.48
N PHE A 102 -14.56 7.55 -5.37
CA PHE A 102 -13.37 7.63 -4.53
C PHE A 102 -13.04 6.28 -3.85
N LEU A 103 -14.03 5.61 -3.27
CA LEU A 103 -13.84 4.32 -2.60
C LEU A 103 -13.45 3.21 -3.60
N GLY A 104 -14.06 3.22 -4.79
CA GLY A 104 -13.72 2.29 -5.88
C GLY A 104 -12.29 2.47 -6.37
N MET A 105 -11.81 3.72 -6.53
CA MET A 105 -10.41 3.98 -6.87
C MET A 105 -9.44 3.45 -5.81
N VAL A 106 -9.76 3.62 -4.52
CA VAL A 106 -8.95 3.09 -3.42
C VAL A 106 -8.95 1.56 -3.41
N ALA A 107 -10.10 0.91 -3.67
CA ALA A 107 -10.19 -0.55 -3.76
C ALA A 107 -9.31 -1.11 -4.90
N VAL A 108 -9.34 -0.46 -6.07
CA VAL A 108 -8.46 -0.80 -7.21
C VAL A 108 -6.99 -0.62 -6.84
N TYR A 109 -6.64 0.47 -6.17
CA TYR A 109 -5.28 0.74 -5.73
C TYR A 109 -4.74 -0.38 -4.81
N TYR A 110 -5.49 -0.81 -3.79
CA TYR A 110 -5.06 -1.92 -2.92
C TYR A 110 -4.99 -3.27 -3.65
N THR A 111 -5.84 -3.47 -4.66
CA THR A 111 -5.77 -4.64 -5.54
C THR A 111 -4.46 -4.68 -6.31
N LEU A 112 -4.00 -3.54 -6.84
CA LEU A 112 -2.71 -3.42 -7.52
C LEU A 112 -1.52 -3.58 -6.56
N LEU A 113 -1.59 -3.02 -5.36
CA LEU A 113 -0.56 -3.20 -4.32
C LEU A 113 -0.36 -4.68 -3.94
N ASN A 114 -1.37 -5.53 -4.13
CA ASN A 114 -1.22 -6.96 -3.88
C ASN A 114 -0.14 -7.59 -4.75
N LEU A 115 -0.02 -7.14 -6.01
CA LEU A 115 0.98 -7.65 -6.94
C LEU A 115 2.40 -7.36 -6.44
N GLN A 116 2.62 -6.18 -5.88
CA GLN A 116 3.89 -5.82 -5.24
C GLN A 116 4.16 -6.69 -4.01
N LYS A 117 3.16 -6.93 -3.16
CA LYS A 117 3.34 -7.77 -1.95
C LYS A 117 3.64 -9.23 -2.30
N ILE A 118 3.07 -9.75 -3.39
CA ILE A 118 3.41 -11.08 -3.92
C ILE A 118 4.87 -11.12 -4.37
N ALA A 119 5.35 -10.08 -5.07
CA ALA A 119 6.76 -9.97 -5.45
C ALA A 119 7.70 -9.89 -4.23
N GLU A 120 7.24 -9.34 -3.11
CA GLU A 120 8.01 -9.27 -1.88
C GLU A 120 8.11 -10.61 -1.10
N ARG A 121 7.30 -11.62 -1.44
CA ARG A 121 7.29 -12.98 -0.87
C ARG A 121 7.13 -13.05 0.66
N GLU A 122 6.28 -12.17 1.22
CA GLU A 122 5.96 -12.13 2.65
C GLU A 122 4.56 -12.70 2.92
N ILE A 123 4.49 -13.93 3.45
CA ILE A 123 3.23 -14.70 3.58
C ILE A 123 2.18 -13.95 4.41
N PHE A 124 2.57 -13.44 5.58
CA PHE A 124 1.66 -12.75 6.48
C PHE A 124 1.11 -11.47 5.85
N ASN A 125 1.97 -10.67 5.21
CA ASN A 125 1.56 -9.42 4.57
C ASN A 125 0.68 -9.64 3.33
N ILE A 126 0.89 -10.74 2.60
CA ILE A 126 0.00 -11.14 1.50
C ILE A 126 -1.39 -11.48 2.06
N GLY A 127 -1.47 -12.35 3.07
CA GLY A 127 -2.75 -12.75 3.68
C GLY A 127 -3.53 -11.55 4.23
N PHE A 128 -2.85 -10.66 4.96
CA PHE A 128 -3.47 -9.44 5.49
C PHE A 128 -3.96 -8.51 4.37
N ASN A 129 -3.22 -8.40 3.26
CA ASN A 129 -3.61 -7.57 2.13
C ASN A 129 -4.83 -8.13 1.38
N VAL A 130 -4.94 -9.45 1.27
CA VAL A 130 -6.12 -10.10 0.67
C VAL A 130 -7.37 -9.79 1.49
N LEU A 131 -7.32 -9.88 2.81
CA LEU A 131 -8.44 -9.50 3.68
C LEU A 131 -8.78 -8.00 3.56
N MET A 132 -7.77 -7.14 3.42
CA MET A 132 -7.94 -5.72 3.17
C MET A 132 -8.69 -5.46 1.87
N ILE A 133 -8.33 -6.14 0.78
CA ILE A 133 -9.00 -6.03 -0.52
C ILE A 133 -10.46 -6.46 -0.40
N ILE A 134 -10.72 -7.62 0.20
CA ILE A 134 -12.08 -8.14 0.41
C ILE A 134 -12.92 -7.10 1.15
N SER A 135 -12.40 -6.52 2.23
CA SER A 135 -13.12 -5.53 3.03
C SER A 135 -13.47 -4.26 2.22
N HIS A 136 -12.55 -3.75 1.40
CA HIS A 136 -12.83 -2.59 0.53
C HIS A 136 -13.91 -2.89 -0.52
N TRP A 137 -13.87 -4.07 -1.14
CA TRP A 137 -14.88 -4.47 -2.12
C TRP A 137 -16.24 -4.74 -1.47
N CYS A 138 -16.28 -5.32 -0.26
CA CYS A 138 -17.51 -5.47 0.52
C CYS A 138 -18.16 -4.12 0.82
N LEU A 139 -17.39 -3.16 1.31
CA LEU A 139 -17.90 -1.82 1.59
C LEU A 139 -18.35 -1.09 0.31
N PHE A 140 -17.58 -1.25 -0.78
CA PHE A 140 -17.94 -0.71 -2.09
C PHE A 140 -19.29 -1.27 -2.59
N MET A 141 -19.51 -2.59 -2.49
CA MET A 141 -20.78 -3.22 -2.88
C MET A 141 -21.94 -2.71 -2.02
N ILE A 142 -21.74 -2.57 -0.71
CA ILE A 142 -22.78 -2.06 0.21
C ILE A 142 -23.17 -0.63 -0.11
N LEU A 143 -22.23 0.20 -0.57
CA LEU A 143 -22.54 1.56 -0.98
C LEU A 143 -23.53 1.63 -2.16
N PHE A 144 -23.55 0.61 -3.04
CA PHE A 144 -24.57 0.50 -4.10
C PHE A 144 -25.93 0.02 -3.61
N THR A 145 -25.96 -0.85 -2.60
CA THR A 145 -27.18 -1.58 -2.27
C THR A 145 -27.95 -0.98 -1.10
N SER A 146 -27.28 -0.43 -0.09
CA SER A 146 -27.96 0.08 1.09
C SER A 146 -28.36 1.55 0.96
N VAL A 147 -29.47 1.89 1.61
CA VAL A 147 -29.99 3.27 1.66
C VAL A 147 -29.05 4.13 2.52
N ASP A 148 -28.70 3.67 3.73
CA ASP A 148 -27.90 4.43 4.71
C ASP A 148 -26.70 3.64 5.29
N PRO A 149 -25.60 3.41 4.53
CA PRO A 149 -24.39 2.77 5.05
C PRO A 149 -23.48 3.70 5.87
N GLY A 150 -23.92 4.93 6.16
CA GLY A 150 -23.05 6.04 6.52
C GLY A 150 -22.13 5.79 7.72
N ALA A 151 -22.63 5.11 8.76
CA ALA A 151 -21.84 4.79 9.95
C ALA A 151 -20.69 3.82 9.67
N PHE A 152 -20.93 2.79 8.83
CA PHE A 152 -19.90 1.84 8.44
C PHE A 152 -18.84 2.48 7.56
N VAL A 153 -19.25 3.31 6.59
CA VAL A 153 -18.32 4.04 5.70
C VAL A 153 -17.44 4.99 6.51
N PHE A 154 -18.04 5.75 7.43
CA PHE A 154 -17.29 6.68 8.29
C PHE A 154 -16.28 5.94 9.17
N CYS A 155 -16.74 4.91 9.91
CA CYS A 155 -15.88 4.14 10.82
C CYS A 155 -14.75 3.44 10.07
N PHE A 156 -15.06 2.83 8.92
CA PHE A 156 -14.06 2.19 8.06
C PHE A 156 -13.00 3.18 7.60
N CYS A 157 -13.41 4.31 7.00
CA CYS A 157 -12.46 5.30 6.48
C CYS A 157 -11.65 5.94 7.60
N PHE A 158 -12.22 6.15 8.78
CA PHE A 158 -11.50 6.67 9.94
C PHE A 158 -10.40 5.70 10.40
N LEU A 159 -10.73 4.42 10.57
CA LEU A 159 -9.76 3.38 10.96
C LEU A 159 -8.67 3.19 9.91
N MET A 160 -9.02 3.22 8.62
CA MET A 160 -8.07 3.14 7.52
C MET A 160 -7.15 4.36 7.46
N THR A 161 -7.69 5.56 7.70
CA THR A 161 -6.88 6.80 7.80
C THR A 161 -5.86 6.70 8.92
N MET A 162 -6.29 6.26 10.12
CA MET A 162 -5.37 6.03 11.23
C MET A 162 -4.31 4.96 10.89
N GLY A 163 -4.72 3.87 10.25
CA GLY A 163 -3.81 2.82 9.79
C GLY A 163 -2.75 3.34 8.81
N GLU A 164 -3.14 4.19 7.86
CA GLU A 164 -2.21 4.82 6.91
C GLU A 164 -1.30 5.86 7.59
N MET A 165 -1.78 6.61 8.59
CA MET A 165 -0.92 7.50 9.38
C MET A 165 0.17 6.73 10.13
N VAL A 166 -0.17 5.59 10.74
CA VAL A 166 0.80 4.72 11.41
C VAL A 166 1.78 4.12 10.39
N HIS A 167 1.30 3.74 9.20
CA HIS A 167 2.14 3.24 8.12
C HIS A 167 3.15 4.30 7.63
N ALA A 168 2.69 5.52 7.39
CA ALA A 168 3.55 6.65 7.02
C ALA A 168 4.60 6.95 8.10
N MET A 169 4.20 6.91 9.38
CA MET A 169 5.13 7.04 10.50
C MET A 169 6.18 5.92 10.51
N TYR A 170 5.76 4.67 10.29
CA TYR A 170 6.66 3.52 10.19
C TYR A 170 7.69 3.69 9.06
N LEU A 171 7.24 4.10 7.88
CA LEU A 171 8.13 4.38 6.73
C LEU A 171 9.12 5.51 7.05
N GLY A 172 8.67 6.56 7.75
CA GLY A 172 9.54 7.67 8.19
C GLY A 172 10.63 7.24 9.18
N VAL A 173 10.28 6.40 10.17
CA VAL A 173 11.23 5.94 11.20
C VAL A 173 12.24 4.91 10.64
N TYR A 174 11.78 3.98 9.79
CA TYR A 174 12.59 2.85 9.32
C TYR A 174 13.17 3.02 7.92
N TRP A 175 13.21 4.26 7.42
CA TRP A 175 13.67 4.65 6.08
C TRP A 175 14.99 3.99 5.62
N LYS A 176 15.96 3.82 6.53
CA LYS A 176 17.31 3.31 6.20
C LYS A 176 17.43 1.78 6.27
N THR A 177 16.47 1.09 6.89
CA THR A 177 16.64 -0.31 7.31
C THR A 177 15.99 -1.30 6.35
N ARG A 178 14.91 -0.90 5.66
CA ARG A 178 14.18 -1.80 4.74
C ARG A 178 14.59 -1.54 3.29
N ARG A 179 14.88 -2.59 2.53
CA ARG A 179 15.08 -2.52 1.08
C ARG A 179 13.86 -3.13 0.40
N GLU A 180 13.11 -2.29 -0.30
CA GLU A 180 11.89 -2.67 -1.02
C GLU A 180 12.21 -3.15 -2.43
N ALA A 181 11.32 -3.96 -3.00
CA ALA A 181 11.60 -4.65 -4.26
C ALA A 181 11.39 -3.75 -5.48
N TRP A 182 10.30 -2.98 -5.50
CA TRP A 182 9.84 -2.28 -6.73
C TRP A 182 9.89 -0.76 -6.63
N PHE A 183 9.50 -0.17 -5.48
CA PHE A 183 9.42 1.28 -5.34
C PHE A 183 10.43 1.82 -4.33
N PRO A 184 10.93 3.06 -4.55
CA PRO A 184 11.75 3.73 -3.57
C PRO A 184 10.86 4.30 -2.43
N HIS A 185 11.35 4.23 -1.19
CA HIS A 185 10.72 4.79 0.02
C HIS A 185 9.97 6.14 -0.13
N PRO A 186 10.50 7.19 -0.78
CA PRO A 186 9.77 8.46 -0.92
C PRO A 186 8.45 8.32 -1.67
N LEU A 187 8.40 7.40 -2.62
CA LEU A 187 7.25 7.18 -3.45
C LEU A 187 6.15 6.40 -2.70
N LEU A 188 6.54 5.45 -1.83
CA LEU A 188 5.58 4.81 -0.92
C LEU A 188 5.01 5.79 0.12
N LEU A 189 5.84 6.68 0.66
CA LEU A 189 5.37 7.73 1.57
C LEU A 189 4.36 8.66 0.87
N LEU A 190 4.64 9.04 -0.38
CA LEU A 190 3.74 9.86 -1.19
C LEU A 190 2.41 9.13 -1.44
N PHE A 191 2.45 7.84 -1.75
CA PHE A 191 1.24 7.05 -1.90
C PHE A 191 0.43 6.96 -0.61
N SER A 192 1.07 6.73 0.54
CA SER A 192 0.36 6.70 1.82
C SER A 192 -0.25 8.06 2.16
N ALA A 193 0.45 9.16 1.91
CA ALA A 193 -0.08 10.51 2.08
C ALA A 193 -1.28 10.78 1.15
N PHE A 194 -1.21 10.31 -0.09
CA PHE A 194 -2.32 10.40 -1.05
C PHE A 194 -3.54 9.60 -0.58
N LEU A 195 -3.36 8.39 -0.05
CA LEU A 195 -4.45 7.59 0.50
C LEU A 195 -5.12 8.26 1.69
N ILE A 196 -4.33 8.84 2.61
CA ILE A 196 -4.85 9.62 3.74
C ILE A 196 -5.77 10.74 3.22
N LEU A 197 -5.33 11.49 2.22
CA LEU A 197 -6.16 12.55 1.62
C LEU A 197 -7.45 11.99 1.00
N TRP A 198 -7.37 10.87 0.27
CA TRP A 198 -8.55 10.22 -0.32
C TRP A 198 -9.57 9.80 0.75
N TYR A 199 -9.12 9.18 1.85
CA TYR A 199 -10.02 8.80 2.93
C TYR A 199 -10.62 10.02 3.64
N LEU A 200 -9.86 11.10 3.82
CA LEU A 200 -10.39 12.35 4.38
C LEU A 200 -11.48 12.96 3.48
N VAL A 201 -11.33 12.88 2.15
CA VAL A 201 -12.38 13.31 1.21
C VAL A 201 -13.64 12.46 1.38
N ILE A 202 -13.51 11.14 1.48
CA ILE A 202 -14.65 10.23 1.67
C ILE A 202 -15.38 10.53 2.99
N ILE A 203 -14.63 10.73 4.08
CA ILE A 203 -15.18 11.13 5.38
C ILE A 203 -15.91 12.47 5.28
N SER A 204 -15.32 13.45 4.60
CA SER A 204 -15.92 14.78 4.41
C SER A 204 -17.24 14.68 3.65
N LEU A 205 -17.27 13.90 2.56
CA LEU A 205 -18.51 13.61 1.82
C LEU A 205 -19.55 12.92 2.71
N GLN A 206 -19.13 12.04 3.61
CA GLN A 206 -20.03 11.33 4.51
C GLN A 206 -20.69 12.27 5.52
N VAL A 207 -19.94 13.24 6.03
CA VAL A 207 -20.46 14.29 6.91
C VAL A 207 -21.46 15.15 6.16
N VAL A 208 -21.18 15.54 4.91
CA VAL A 208 -22.11 16.31 4.09
C VAL A 208 -23.41 15.54 3.87
N ILE A 209 -23.35 14.26 3.48
CA ILE A 209 -24.54 13.42 3.29
C ILE A 209 -25.36 13.33 4.58
N TYR A 210 -24.69 13.16 5.72
CA TYR A 210 -25.35 13.10 7.02
C TYR A 210 -26.09 14.40 7.36
N LEU A 211 -25.44 15.55 7.14
CA LEU A 211 -26.05 16.86 7.37
C LEU A 211 -27.21 17.14 6.42
N THR A 212 -27.11 16.77 5.15
CA THR A 212 -28.20 16.99 4.17
C THR A 212 -29.41 16.11 4.48
N ASN A 213 -29.22 14.88 4.94
CA ASN A 213 -30.32 13.94 5.18
C ASN A 213 -30.98 14.10 6.55
N TYR A 214 -30.23 14.48 7.59
CA TYR A 214 -30.71 14.52 8.97
C TYR A 214 -30.59 15.90 9.64
N GLY A 215 -30.01 16.89 8.96
CA GLY A 215 -29.84 18.23 9.51
C GLY A 215 -31.12 19.07 9.57
N GLU A 216 -32.19 18.65 8.90
CA GLU A 216 -33.50 19.32 8.97
C GLU A 216 -34.32 18.94 10.23
N GLU A 217 -33.90 17.93 10.99
CA GLU A 217 -34.57 17.49 12.23
C GLU A 217 -33.99 18.13 13.52
N LEU A 218 -33.07 19.10 13.40
CA LEU A 218 -32.39 19.80 14.50
C LEU A 218 -32.70 21.30 14.48
#